data_AF-A0A3B8JBV2-F1
#
_entry.id   AF-A0A3B8JBV2-F1
#
_cell.length_a   1.000
_cell.length_b   1.000
_cell.length_c   1.000
_cell.angle_alpha   90.00
_cell.angle_beta   90.00
_cell.angle_gamma   90.00
#
_symmetry.space_group_name_H-M   'P 1'
#
loop_
_entity.id
_entity.type
_entity.pdbx_description
1 polymer ?
#
loop_
_entity_poly.entity_id
_entity_poly.type
_entity_poly.pdbx_seq_one_letter_code
_entity_poly.pdbx_strand_id
1 'polypeptide(L)'
;VNIAALQAGIPVFKFMTADSDINDDVRELEFNMFMIQTNQNVGDYVDIRITFPNGEDYIVISKKRLKTLNKAENLISFRLDETEIHRINSAVIDAYIHPGTKIYTVAYVLPELQNEAVPYYPVNFDVLELMRNDPNILKKAGDALAREARRQLEENLEAMTNENISRVVSGVNAEIAKNSEIRKEAEKDEKAENKQQ
;
A
#
# COMPACT_ATOMS: atom_id res chain seq x y z
N VAL A 1 7.31 27.65 6.01
CA VAL A 1 6.64 27.99 7.30
C VAL A 1 5.49 28.96 7.05
N ASN A 2 4.26 28.44 6.93
CA ASN A 2 3.06 29.27 6.96
C ASN A 2 2.78 29.68 8.40
N ILE A 3 3.01 30.94 8.76
CA ILE A 3 2.76 31.47 10.10
C ILE A 3 1.44 32.25 10.07
N ALA A 4 0.42 31.74 10.75
CA ALA A 4 -0.83 32.45 11.00
C ALA A 4 -0.81 33.05 12.41
N ALA A 5 -0.99 34.37 12.53
CA ALA A 5 -1.10 35.04 13.81
C ALA A 5 -2.52 34.86 14.37
N LEU A 6 -2.65 34.20 15.52
CA LEU A 6 -3.92 34.01 16.23
C LEU A 6 -3.93 34.86 17.51
N GLN A 7 -5.05 35.52 17.75
CA GLN A 7 -5.26 36.26 19.00
C GLN A 7 -5.46 35.28 20.17
N ALA A 8 -4.92 35.62 21.34
CA ALA A 8 -5.06 34.83 22.54
C ALA A 8 -6.54 34.65 22.91
N GLY A 9 -6.95 33.40 23.20
CA GLY A 9 -8.33 33.06 23.59
C GLY A 9 -9.20 32.47 22.47
N ILE A 10 -8.70 32.36 21.24
CA ILE A 10 -9.40 31.65 20.16
C ILE A 10 -9.23 30.14 20.34
N PRO A 11 -10.32 29.34 20.44
CA PRO A 11 -10.22 27.89 20.37
C PRO A 11 -9.72 27.46 18.99
N VAL A 12 -8.62 26.71 18.96
CA VAL A 12 -8.05 26.17 17.72
C VAL A 12 -8.69 24.83 17.43
N PHE A 13 -9.37 24.74 16.29
CA PHE A 13 -9.95 23.50 15.80
C PHE A 13 -9.03 22.82 14.79
N LYS A 14 -9.13 21.49 14.64
CA LYS A 14 -8.30 20.69 13.70
C LYS A 14 -8.36 21.17 12.25
N PHE A 15 -9.46 21.80 11.84
CA PHE A 15 -9.59 22.42 10.50
C PHE A 15 -8.85 23.76 10.34
N MET A 16 -8.39 24.37 11.44
CA MET A 16 -7.65 25.64 11.45
C MET A 16 -6.12 25.42 11.36
N THR A 17 -5.66 24.18 11.43
CA THR A 17 -4.26 23.82 11.26
C THR A 17 -4.02 23.40 9.81
N ALA A 18 -2.95 23.89 9.19
CA ALA A 18 -2.44 23.27 7.97
C ALA A 18 -1.81 21.92 8.35
N ASP A 19 -2.02 20.90 7.50
CA ASP A 19 -1.22 19.67 7.59
C ASP A 19 0.25 20.06 7.57
N SER A 20 1.02 19.48 8.50
CA SER A 20 2.46 19.69 8.63
C SER A 20 3.12 19.64 7.26
N ASP A 21 4.02 20.61 6.99
CA ASP A 21 4.81 20.75 5.76
C ASP A 21 5.02 19.37 5.11
N ILE A 22 4.39 19.14 3.96
CA ILE A 22 4.67 17.94 3.16
C ILE A 22 6.17 17.97 2.92
N ASN A 23 6.90 16.96 3.41
CA ASN A 23 8.34 16.91 3.21
C ASN A 23 8.65 17.00 1.71
N ASP A 24 9.75 17.69 1.37
CA ASP A 24 10.14 17.95 -0.02
C ASP A 24 10.36 16.68 -0.85
N ASP A 25 10.47 15.51 -0.22
CA ASP A 25 10.66 14.19 -0.82
C ASP A 25 9.35 13.46 -1.16
N VAL A 26 8.19 13.96 -0.73
CA VAL A 26 6.92 13.28 -0.98
C VAL A 26 6.46 13.44 -2.43
N ARG A 27 6.11 12.34 -3.09
CA ARG A 27 5.60 12.31 -4.47
C ARG A 27 4.25 11.63 -4.51
N GLU A 28 3.38 12.10 -5.42
CA GLU A 28 2.14 11.41 -5.72
C GLU A 28 2.39 10.40 -6.83
N LEU A 29 2.02 9.14 -6.60
CA LEU A 29 2.26 8.03 -7.49
C LEU A 29 0.99 7.21 -7.67
N GLU A 30 0.77 6.76 -8.90
CA GLU A 30 -0.38 5.95 -9.30
C GLU A 30 -0.01 4.48 -9.43
N PHE A 31 -0.94 3.61 -9.06
CA PHE A 31 -0.77 2.17 -9.02
C PHE A 31 -2.02 1.48 -9.56
N ASN A 32 -1.81 0.52 -10.47
CA ASN A 32 -2.86 -0.35 -11.03
C ASN A 32 -2.68 -1.85 -10.71
N MET A 33 -1.66 -2.21 -9.92
CA MET A 33 -1.32 -3.61 -9.60
C MET A 33 -1.90 -4.10 -8.27
N PHE A 34 -2.42 -3.20 -7.44
CA PHE A 34 -2.92 -3.56 -6.11
C PHE A 34 -4.36 -4.08 -6.19
N MET A 35 -4.70 -5.08 -5.40
CA MET A 35 -6.08 -5.47 -5.18
C MET A 35 -6.75 -4.51 -4.22
N ILE A 36 -7.60 -3.67 -4.79
CA ILE A 36 -8.49 -2.72 -4.11
C ILE A 36 -9.73 -3.47 -3.61
N GLN A 37 -10.14 -3.20 -2.37
CA GLN A 37 -11.38 -3.70 -1.79
C GLN A 37 -12.58 -3.00 -2.43
N THR A 38 -13.68 -3.73 -2.65
CA THR A 38 -14.84 -3.22 -3.41
C THR A 38 -15.54 -2.02 -2.75
N ASN A 39 -15.46 -1.93 -1.43
CA ASN A 39 -16.08 -0.89 -0.61
C ASN A 39 -15.19 0.33 -0.33
N GLN A 40 -13.96 0.36 -0.84
CA GLN A 40 -13.06 1.51 -0.64
C GLN A 40 -13.53 2.73 -1.41
N ASN A 41 -13.26 3.91 -0.84
CA ASN A 41 -13.60 5.21 -1.38
C ASN A 41 -12.40 6.16 -1.35
N VAL A 42 -12.45 7.22 -2.15
CA VAL A 42 -11.46 8.31 -2.10
C VAL A 42 -11.46 8.92 -0.69
N GLY A 43 -10.26 9.10 -0.14
CA GLY A 43 -10.07 9.66 1.20
C GLY A 43 -9.95 8.63 2.31
N ASP A 44 -10.24 7.35 2.05
CA ASP A 44 -10.01 6.27 3.01
C ASP A 44 -8.52 6.16 3.36
N TYR A 45 -8.23 5.78 4.60
CA TYR A 45 -6.88 5.42 5.01
C TYR A 45 -6.72 3.92 4.88
N VAL A 46 -5.61 3.48 4.29
CA VAL A 46 -5.34 2.08 4.02
C VAL A 46 -3.92 1.69 4.40
N ASP A 47 -3.74 0.45 4.81
CA ASP A 47 -2.44 -0.23 4.73
C ASP A 47 -2.29 -0.87 3.35
N ILE A 48 -1.06 -0.91 2.84
CA ILE A 48 -0.70 -1.74 1.68
C ILE A 48 0.02 -2.96 2.21
N ARG A 49 -0.46 -4.14 1.82
CA ARG A 49 0.02 -5.43 2.30
C ARG A 49 0.42 -6.33 1.15
N ILE A 50 1.36 -7.23 1.42
CA ILE A 50 1.78 -8.29 0.52
C ILE A 50 1.55 -9.63 1.21
N THR A 51 0.84 -10.54 0.53
CA THR A 51 0.68 -11.94 0.95
C THR A 51 1.41 -12.84 -0.04
N PHE A 52 2.30 -13.68 0.47
CA PHE A 52 3.04 -14.67 -0.29
C PHE A 52 2.26 -15.99 -0.45
N PRO A 53 2.62 -16.86 -1.41
CA PRO A 53 1.89 -18.10 -1.64
C PRO A 53 1.92 -19.09 -0.48
N ASN A 54 2.89 -18.97 0.44
CA ASN A 54 2.96 -19.76 1.67
C ASN A 54 2.04 -19.24 2.80
N GLY A 55 1.33 -18.13 2.57
CA GLY A 55 0.41 -17.51 3.52
C GLY A 55 1.06 -16.47 4.43
N GLU A 56 2.36 -16.21 4.29
CA GLU A 56 2.99 -15.11 5.01
C GLU A 56 2.46 -13.76 4.51
N ASP A 57 2.06 -12.92 5.44
CA ASP A 57 1.44 -11.62 5.16
C ASP A 57 2.19 -10.51 5.88
N TYR A 58 2.52 -9.45 5.13
CA TYR A 58 3.36 -8.36 5.60
C TYR A 58 2.72 -7.01 5.31
N ILE A 59 2.90 -6.06 6.23
CA ILE A 59 2.58 -4.65 6.01
C ILE A 59 3.77 -3.99 5.31
N VAL A 60 3.55 -3.55 4.08
CA VAL A 60 4.57 -2.90 3.23
C VAL A 60 4.68 -1.43 3.61
N ILE A 61 3.55 -0.73 3.61
CA ILE A 61 3.39 0.63 4.11
C ILE A 61 2.04 0.78 4.80
N SER A 62 1.95 1.73 5.71
CA SER A 62 0.83 1.86 6.63
C SER A 62 0.11 3.20 6.53
N LYS A 63 -1.18 3.20 6.87
CA LYS A 63 -2.04 4.37 7.08
C LYS A 63 -1.91 5.46 6.00
N LYS A 64 -1.90 5.05 4.73
CA LYS A 64 -1.86 5.99 3.60
C LYS A 64 -3.26 6.41 3.20
N ARG A 65 -3.44 7.72 3.03
CA ARG A 65 -4.69 8.28 2.54
C ARG A 65 -4.78 8.11 1.03
N LEU A 66 -5.85 7.45 0.58
CA LEU A 66 -6.15 7.23 -0.83
C LEU A 66 -6.55 8.56 -1.50
N LYS A 67 -5.77 9.01 -2.49
CA LYS A 67 -5.92 10.33 -3.11
C LYS A 67 -6.83 10.30 -4.33
N THR A 68 -6.66 9.31 -5.19
CA THR A 68 -7.57 9.03 -6.31
C THR A 68 -7.95 7.55 -6.30
N LEU A 69 -9.18 7.25 -6.75
CA LEU A 69 -9.70 5.92 -6.94
C LEU A 69 -10.47 5.85 -8.25
N ASN A 70 -10.01 5.02 -9.17
CA ASN A 70 -10.81 4.57 -10.31
C ASN A 70 -10.98 3.04 -10.18
N LYS A 71 -12.16 2.63 -9.71
CA LYS A 71 -12.47 1.21 -9.46
C LYS A 71 -12.45 0.38 -10.76
N ALA A 72 -12.92 0.96 -11.87
CA ALA A 72 -13.01 0.30 -13.16
C ALA A 72 -11.63 -0.03 -13.75
N GLU A 73 -10.70 0.91 -13.66
CA GLU A 73 -9.32 0.77 -14.16
C GLU A 73 -8.35 0.19 -13.11
N ASN A 74 -8.84 -0.17 -11.91
CA ASN A 74 -8.03 -0.57 -10.76
C ASN A 74 -6.93 0.46 -10.38
N LEU A 75 -7.14 1.74 -10.65
CA LEU A 75 -6.12 2.77 -10.48
C LEU A 75 -6.32 3.50 -9.15
N ILE A 76 -5.28 3.57 -8.33
CA ILE A 76 -5.26 4.38 -7.11
C ILE A 76 -3.99 5.20 -7.01
N SER A 77 -4.06 6.35 -6.36
CA SER A 77 -2.88 7.15 -6.05
C SER A 77 -2.68 7.38 -4.56
N PHE A 78 -1.40 7.46 -4.19
CA PHE A 78 -0.94 7.79 -2.84
C PHE A 78 0.14 8.85 -2.90
N ARG A 79 0.29 9.58 -1.79
CA ARG A 79 1.47 10.39 -1.54
C ARG A 79 2.47 9.60 -0.71
N LEU A 80 3.66 9.37 -1.27
CA LEU A 80 4.67 8.48 -0.74
C LEU A 80 5.99 9.23 -0.54
N ASP A 81 6.70 8.92 0.53
CA ASP A 81 8.11 9.31 0.68
C ASP A 81 9.04 8.32 -0.03
N GLU A 82 10.33 8.66 -0.12
CA GLU A 82 11.32 7.82 -0.83
C GLU A 82 11.45 6.41 -0.21
N THR A 83 11.33 6.28 1.11
CA THR A 83 11.41 4.98 1.80
C THR A 83 10.23 4.08 1.41
N GLU A 84 9.04 4.65 1.36
CA GLU A 84 7.81 3.98 0.97
C GLU A 84 7.82 3.56 -0.51
N ILE A 85 8.36 4.42 -1.38
CA ILE A 85 8.55 4.13 -2.80
C ILE A 85 9.43 2.89 -2.98
N HIS A 86 10.60 2.85 -2.32
CA HIS A 86 11.49 1.69 -2.39
C HIS A 86 10.85 0.42 -1.83
N ARG A 87 10.12 0.50 -0.70
CA ARG A 87 9.41 -0.65 -0.13
C ARG A 87 8.35 -1.20 -1.08
N ILE A 88 7.54 -0.33 -1.67
CA ILE A 88 6.53 -0.75 -2.68
C ILE A 88 7.22 -1.37 -3.88
N ASN A 89 8.28 -0.76 -4.41
CA ASN A 89 9.00 -1.30 -5.57
C ASN A 89 9.53 -2.71 -5.29
N SER A 90 10.13 -2.93 -4.11
CA SER A 90 10.56 -4.27 -3.70
C SER A 90 9.38 -5.25 -3.63
N ALA A 91 8.26 -4.85 -3.02
CA ALA A 91 7.08 -5.70 -2.91
C ALA A 91 6.47 -6.05 -4.28
N VAL A 92 6.42 -5.10 -5.21
CA VAL A 92 5.94 -5.31 -6.59
C VAL A 92 6.81 -6.30 -7.34
N ILE A 93 8.13 -6.16 -7.24
CA ILE A 93 9.07 -7.10 -7.87
C ILE A 93 8.92 -8.50 -7.27
N ASP A 94 8.81 -8.62 -5.94
CA ASP A 94 8.55 -9.90 -5.29
C ASP A 94 7.23 -10.51 -5.75
N ALA A 95 6.17 -9.71 -5.90
CA ALA A 95 4.88 -10.19 -6.40
C ALA A 95 4.93 -10.70 -7.85
N TYR A 96 5.86 -10.17 -8.66
CA TYR A 96 6.07 -10.64 -10.02
C TYR A 96 7.00 -11.86 -10.11
N ILE A 97 7.97 -11.97 -9.20
CA ILE A 97 8.92 -13.09 -9.15
C ILE A 97 8.28 -14.34 -8.52
N HIS A 98 7.45 -14.17 -7.50
CA HIS A 98 6.84 -15.27 -6.75
C HIS A 98 5.37 -15.46 -7.14
N PRO A 99 5.03 -16.46 -7.98
CA PRO A 99 3.66 -16.66 -8.46
C PRO A 99 2.70 -16.93 -7.30
N GLY A 100 1.50 -16.35 -7.37
CA GLY A 100 0.48 -16.49 -6.32
C GLY A 100 0.65 -15.49 -5.18
N THR A 101 1.63 -14.60 -5.27
CA THR A 101 1.76 -13.45 -4.37
C THR A 101 0.75 -12.38 -4.71
N LYS A 102 0.24 -11.69 -3.69
CA LYS A 102 -0.83 -10.73 -3.77
C LYS A 102 -0.42 -9.43 -3.09
N ILE A 103 -0.56 -8.29 -3.76
CA ILE A 103 -0.50 -6.99 -3.12
C ILE A 103 -1.91 -6.43 -3.05
N TYR A 104 -2.34 -6.00 -1.87
CA TYR A 104 -3.70 -5.55 -1.64
C TYR A 104 -3.75 -4.43 -0.62
N THR A 105 -4.86 -3.71 -0.63
CA THR A 105 -5.09 -2.60 0.30
C THR A 105 -6.10 -3.02 1.37
N VAL A 106 -5.92 -2.51 2.59
CA VAL A 106 -6.81 -2.78 3.72
C VAL A 106 -7.21 -1.48 4.37
N ALA A 107 -8.51 -1.16 4.33
CA ALA A 107 -9.03 0.07 4.92
C ALA A 107 -9.04 0.04 6.46
N TYR A 108 -8.72 1.17 7.07
CA TYR A 108 -8.93 1.42 8.49
C TYR A 108 -10.43 1.62 8.75
N VAL A 109 -10.95 1.00 9.80
CA VAL A 109 -12.36 1.12 10.18
C VAL A 109 -12.66 2.50 10.77
N LEU A 110 -11.78 2.98 11.65
CA LEU A 110 -11.85 4.27 12.33
C LEU A 110 -10.46 4.93 12.32
N PRO A 111 -10.04 5.55 11.19
CA PRO A 111 -8.67 6.04 11.02
C PRO A 111 -8.24 7.11 12.02
N GLU A 112 -9.20 7.85 12.58
CA GLU A 112 -8.95 8.88 13.60
C GLU A 112 -8.61 8.29 14.99
N LEU A 113 -9.07 7.06 15.28
CA LEU A 113 -8.84 6.39 16.58
C LEU A 113 -7.80 5.28 16.51
N GLN A 114 -7.56 4.75 15.31
CA GLN A 114 -6.61 3.66 15.10
C GLN A 114 -5.21 4.21 14.85
N ASN A 115 -4.25 3.76 15.64
CA ASN A 115 -2.84 4.07 15.41
C ASN A 115 -2.35 3.40 14.11
N GLU A 116 -1.35 4.02 13.50
CA GLU A 116 -0.66 3.46 12.35
C GLU A 116 0.03 2.13 12.73
N ALA A 117 -0.14 1.10 11.89
CA ALA A 117 0.56 -0.16 12.05
C ALA A 117 2.04 -0.01 11.69
N VAL A 118 2.94 -0.75 12.34
CA VAL A 118 4.38 -0.68 12.02
C VAL A 118 4.68 -1.56 10.81
N PRO A 119 5.18 -1.02 9.68
CA PRO A 119 5.50 -1.82 8.51
C PRO A 119 6.74 -2.69 8.73
N TYR A 120 6.58 -4.01 8.55
CA TYR A 120 7.62 -5.02 8.83
C TYR A 120 7.96 -5.92 7.62
N TYR A 121 7.55 -5.51 6.41
CA TYR A 121 7.94 -6.20 5.19
C TYR A 121 9.48 -6.24 4.99
N PRO A 122 10.09 -7.43 4.81
CA PRO A 122 11.52 -7.57 4.58
C PRO A 122 11.88 -7.26 3.12
N VAL A 123 12.33 -6.02 2.90
CA VAL A 123 12.77 -5.52 1.59
C VAL A 123 13.90 -6.39 1.01
N ASN A 124 13.86 -6.61 -0.30
CA ASN A 124 14.90 -7.31 -1.06
C ASN A 124 16.29 -6.69 -0.82
N PHE A 125 17.35 -7.51 -0.80
CA PHE A 125 18.72 -7.09 -0.54
C PHE A 125 19.21 -5.95 -1.45
N ASP A 126 18.92 -5.98 -2.75
CA ASP A 126 19.36 -4.96 -3.70
C ASP A 126 18.72 -3.60 -3.39
N VAL A 127 17.42 -3.63 -3.08
CA VAL A 127 16.66 -2.43 -2.71
C VAL A 127 17.08 -1.93 -1.33
N LEU A 128 17.36 -2.83 -0.39
CA LEU A 128 17.87 -2.46 0.93
C LEU A 128 19.23 -1.73 0.83
N GLU A 129 20.11 -2.19 -0.05
CA GLU A 129 21.40 -1.55 -0.31
C GLU A 129 21.23 -0.20 -1.04
N LEU A 130 20.30 -0.11 -1.99
CA LEU A 130 19.94 1.15 -2.64
C LEU A 130 19.43 2.18 -1.62
N MET A 131 18.49 1.78 -0.75
CA MET A 131 17.94 2.63 0.30
C MET A 131 19.02 3.12 1.28
N ARG A 132 20.03 2.29 1.57
CA ARG A 132 21.16 2.69 2.42
C ARG A 132 21.98 3.81 1.78
N ASN A 133 22.15 3.78 0.46
CA ASN A 133 22.96 4.72 -0.28
C ASN A 133 22.20 5.97 -0.72
N ASP A 134 20.86 5.92 -0.74
CA ASP A 134 20.00 7.04 -1.07
C ASP A 134 20.21 8.25 -0.12
N PRO A 135 20.52 9.46 -0.63
CA PRO A 135 20.67 10.65 0.20
C PRO A 135 19.33 11.23 0.70
N ASN A 136 18.21 10.88 0.06
CA ASN A 136 16.88 11.40 0.39
C ASN A 136 16.19 10.60 1.51
N ILE A 137 16.72 9.41 1.85
CA ILE A 137 16.23 8.63 2.97
C ILE A 137 16.85 9.13 4.28
N LEU A 138 16.03 9.84 5.06
CA LEU A 138 16.40 10.41 6.36
C LEU A 138 16.82 9.33 7.38
N LYS A 139 16.10 8.20 7.40
CA LYS A 139 16.36 7.08 8.31
C LYS A 139 16.96 5.91 7.55
N LYS A 140 18.29 5.89 7.47
CA LYS A 140 19.03 4.78 6.86
C LYS A 140 18.96 3.56 7.79
N ALA A 141 18.16 2.57 7.41
CA ALA A 141 18.09 1.30 8.12
C ALA A 141 19.30 0.43 7.76
N GLY A 142 20.21 0.24 8.70
CA GLY A 142 21.22 -0.82 8.64
C GLY A 142 20.77 -1.94 9.54
N ASP A 143 19.94 -2.86 9.03
CA ASP A 143 19.27 -3.80 9.91
C ASP A 143 19.63 -5.25 9.57
N ALA A 144 20.51 -5.83 10.41
CA ALA A 144 20.80 -7.25 10.38
C ALA A 144 19.52 -8.08 10.58
N LEU A 145 18.54 -7.54 11.33
CA LEU A 145 17.24 -8.18 11.51
C LEU A 145 16.42 -8.19 10.21
N ALA A 146 16.45 -7.10 9.43
CA ALA A 146 15.76 -7.07 8.14
C ALA A 146 16.37 -8.07 7.14
N ARG A 147 17.71 -8.20 7.15
CA ARG A 147 18.41 -9.20 6.32
C ARG A 147 18.08 -10.62 6.74
N GLU A 148 18.02 -10.88 8.04
CA GLU A 148 17.63 -12.19 8.55
C GLU A 148 16.17 -12.51 8.25
N ALA A 149 15.26 -11.56 8.44
CA ALA A 149 13.86 -11.70 8.06
C ALA A 149 13.71 -11.96 6.55
N ARG A 150 14.52 -11.30 5.71
CA ARG A 150 14.54 -11.54 4.27
C ARG A 150 14.99 -12.96 3.94
N ARG A 151 16.08 -13.42 4.55
CA ARG A 151 16.59 -14.79 4.36
C ARG A 151 15.56 -15.83 4.79
N GLN A 152 14.90 -15.62 5.93
CA GLN A 152 13.86 -16.53 6.41
C GLN A 152 12.67 -16.61 5.45
N LEU A 153 12.23 -15.47 4.92
CA LEU A 153 11.17 -15.43 3.90
C LEU A 153 11.58 -16.24 2.67
N GLU A 154 12.78 -16.02 2.14
CA GLU A 154 13.29 -16.75 0.96
C GLU A 154 13.36 -18.26 1.22
N GLU A 155 13.92 -18.69 2.35
CA GLU A 155 13.96 -20.11 2.76
C GLU A 155 12.56 -20.73 2.84
N ASN A 156 11.57 -20.00 3.37
CA ASN A 156 10.20 -20.48 3.48
C ASN A 156 9.50 -20.58 2.12
N LEU A 157 9.80 -19.69 1.18
CA LEU A 157 9.26 -19.72 -0.18
C LEU A 157 9.86 -20.87 -1.00
N GLU A 158 11.17 -21.11 -0.86
CA GLU A 158 11.86 -22.22 -1.52
C GLU A 158 11.39 -23.59 -1.03
N ALA A 159 10.90 -23.68 0.21
CA ALA A 159 10.33 -24.90 0.77
C ALA A 159 8.96 -25.28 0.14
N MET A 160 8.32 -24.39 -0.62
CA MET A 160 7.04 -24.69 -1.27
C MET A 160 7.20 -25.63 -2.47
N THR A 161 6.28 -26.58 -2.61
CA THR A 161 6.23 -27.43 -3.82
C THR A 161 5.59 -26.69 -4.99
N ASN A 162 6.06 -26.97 -6.21
CA ASN A 162 5.49 -26.43 -7.45
C ASN A 162 3.98 -26.71 -7.59
N GLU A 163 3.52 -27.87 -7.09
CA GLU A 163 2.10 -28.23 -7.09
C GLU A 163 1.28 -27.29 -6.21
N ASN A 164 1.76 -26.98 -5.00
CA ASN A 164 1.09 -26.05 -4.10
C ASN A 164 1.10 -24.62 -4.65
N ILE A 165 2.23 -24.17 -5.21
CA ILE A 165 2.32 -22.87 -5.89
C ILE A 165 1.28 -22.78 -7.02
N SER A 166 1.17 -23.81 -7.86
CA SER A 166 0.19 -23.84 -8.96
C SER A 166 -1.27 -23.75 -8.47
N ARG A 167 -1.61 -24.44 -7.38
CA ARG A 167 -2.94 -24.34 -6.75
C ARG A 167 -3.22 -22.91 -6.25
N VAL A 168 -2.26 -22.30 -5.58
CA VAL A 168 -2.40 -20.92 -5.07
C VAL A 168 -2.56 -19.95 -6.23
N VAL A 169 -1.71 -20.03 -7.26
CA VAL A 169 -1.81 -19.21 -8.48
C VAL A 169 -3.20 -19.30 -9.11
N SER A 170 -3.74 -20.52 -9.26
CA SER A 170 -5.08 -20.73 -9.80
C SER A 170 -6.16 -20.03 -8.95
N GLY A 171 -6.09 -20.17 -7.62
CA GLY A 171 -7.00 -19.51 -6.70
C GLY A 171 -6.92 -17.98 -6.77
N VAL A 172 -5.70 -17.43 -6.80
CA VAL A 172 -5.46 -15.99 -6.92
C VAL A 172 -6.00 -15.45 -8.25
N ASN A 173 -5.77 -16.15 -9.36
CA ASN A 173 -6.29 -15.75 -10.66
C ASN A 173 -7.83 -15.74 -10.70
N ALA A 174 -8.47 -16.73 -10.08
CA ALA A 174 -9.93 -16.77 -9.96
C ALA A 174 -10.47 -15.61 -9.11
N GLU A 175 -9.79 -15.26 -8.02
CA GLU A 175 -10.12 -14.12 -7.16
C GLU A 175 -10.00 -12.78 -7.93
N ILE A 176 -8.89 -12.57 -8.65
CA ILE A 176 -8.67 -11.38 -9.48
C ILE A 176 -9.74 -11.26 -10.56
N ALA A 177 -10.05 -12.35 -11.27
CA ALA A 177 -11.08 -12.36 -12.29
C ALA A 177 -12.45 -11.95 -11.73
N LYS A 178 -12.87 -12.56 -10.61
CA LYS A 178 -14.13 -12.24 -9.93
C LYS A 178 -14.18 -10.79 -9.45
N ASN A 179 -13.09 -10.29 -8.85
CA ASN A 179 -13.01 -8.90 -8.41
C ASN A 179 -13.13 -7.93 -9.59
N SER A 180 -12.55 -8.26 -10.75
CA SER A 180 -12.66 -7.45 -11.96
C SER A 180 -14.10 -7.39 -12.50
N GLU A 181 -14.87 -8.48 -12.38
CA GLU A 181 -16.28 -8.54 -12.78
C GLU A 181 -17.14 -7.66 -11.89
N ILE A 182 -17.01 -7.80 -10.57
CA ILE A 182 -17.76 -7.02 -9.57
C ILE A 182 -17.57 -5.51 -9.81
N ARG A 183 -16.35 -5.07 -10.14
CA ARG A 183 -16.07 -3.66 -10.39
C ARG A 183 -16.70 -3.13 -11.67
N LYS A 184 -16.73 -3.94 -12.73
CA LYS A 184 -17.42 -3.58 -13.98
C LYS A 184 -18.93 -3.49 -13.79
N GLU A 185 -19.50 -4.27 -12.88
CA GLU A 185 -20.92 -4.17 -12.51
C GLU A 185 -21.18 -2.88 -11.73
N ALA A 186 -20.38 -2.59 -10.70
CA ALA A 186 -20.51 -1.36 -9.91
C ALA A 186 -20.41 -0.07 -10.77
N GLU A 187 -19.52 -0.03 -11.77
CA GLU A 187 -19.41 1.11 -12.68
C GLU A 187 -20.66 1.30 -13.56
N LYS A 188 -21.33 0.22 -13.96
CA LYS A 188 -22.58 0.30 -14.74
C LYS A 188 -23.71 0.86 -13.90
N ASP A 189 -23.78 0.47 -12.64
CA ASP A 189 -24.81 0.93 -11.70
C ASP A 189 -24.64 2.44 -11.42
N GLU A 190 -23.42 2.91 -11.14
CA GLU A 190 -23.12 4.34 -10.97
C GLU A 190 -23.48 5.17 -12.21
N LYS A 191 -23.22 4.65 -13.42
CA LYS A 191 -23.59 5.31 -14.69
C LYS A 191 -25.09 5.31 -14.95
N ALA A 192 -25.83 4.33 -14.43
CA ALA A 192 -27.27 4.25 -14.56
C ALA A 192 -27.97 5.25 -13.61
N GLU A 193 -27.48 5.38 -12.38
CA GLU A 193 -27.99 6.34 -11.38
C GLU A 193 -27.78 7.79 -11.83
N ASN A 194 -26.60 8.13 -12.35
CA ASN A 194 -26.29 9.48 -12.84
C ASN A 194 -27.07 9.90 -14.10
N LYS A 195 -27.73 8.97 -14.80
CA LYS A 195 -28.61 9.28 -15.95
C LYS A 195 -30.06 9.53 -15.55
N GLN A 196 -30.42 9.22 -14.30
CA GLN A 196 -31.79 9.38 -13.78
C GLN A 196 -31.96 10.65 -12.93
N GLN A 197 -30.88 11.40 -12.67
CA GLN A 197 -30.86 12.72 -12.05
C GLN A 197 -30.66 13.81 -13.10
#